data_AF-A0A6A6FV36-F1
#
_entry.id   AF-A0A6A6FV36-F1
#
_cell.length_a   1.000
_cell.length_b   1.000
_cell.length_c   1.000
_cell.angle_alpha   90.00
_cell.angle_beta   90.00
_cell.angle_gamma   90.00
#
_symmetry.space_group_name_H-M   'P 1'
#
loop_
_entity.id
_entity.type
_entity.pdbx_description
1 polymer ?
#
loop_
_entity_poly.entity_id
_entity_poly.type
_entity_poly.pdbx_seq_one_letter_code
_entity_poly.pdbx_strand_id
1 'polypeptide(L)'
;MNSGSVQIHTLYQPVPTIFAKHGFKKGRNVMGLDGYDDTLIMYQTYFQWKDTANDQAIEEQSKWLRDDSKSFAATVGADVDWLYFNYTDKDQKAPEGYGAENVATIRAAAQKYDPQGVFQNMVPGGFKISRVSMPLSSSGHLEL
;
A
#
# COMPACT_ATOMS: atom_id res chain seq x y z
N MET A 1 -23.50 21.39 9.70
CA MET A 1 -22.89 20.05 9.86
C MET A 1 -23.01 19.67 11.32
N ASN A 2 -23.85 18.68 11.67
CA ASN A 2 -24.09 18.26 13.05
C ASN A 2 -22.78 17.84 13.74
N SER A 3 -22.64 18.21 15.01
CA SER A 3 -21.40 18.06 15.81
C SER A 3 -21.08 16.63 16.25
N GLY A 4 -21.83 15.61 15.82
CA GLY A 4 -21.64 14.21 16.23
C GLY A 4 -21.76 13.15 15.12
N SER A 5 -21.76 13.54 13.84
CA SER A 5 -21.87 12.56 12.74
C SER A 5 -20.50 12.05 12.32
N VAL A 6 -20.30 10.72 12.36
CA VAL A 6 -19.22 10.04 11.62
C VAL A 6 -19.63 9.97 10.16
N GLN A 7 -18.73 10.36 9.25
CA GLN A 7 -18.89 10.21 7.81
C GLN A 7 -17.90 9.15 7.32
N ILE A 8 -18.39 8.22 6.52
CA ILE A 8 -17.57 7.17 5.92
C ILE A 8 -17.64 7.37 4.41
N HIS A 9 -16.48 7.58 3.80
CA HIS A 9 -16.34 7.67 2.35
C HIS A 9 -15.58 6.46 1.85
N THR A 10 -16.01 5.94 0.71
CA THR A 10 -15.34 4.82 0.05
C THR A 10 -14.96 5.24 -1.35
N LEU A 11 -13.70 4.98 -1.71
CA LEU A 11 -13.14 5.29 -3.01
C LEU A 11 -12.71 4.00 -3.70
N TYR A 12 -13.15 3.83 -4.94
CA TYR A 12 -12.73 2.77 -5.84
C TYR A 12 -11.99 3.40 -7.01
N GLN A 13 -10.69 3.11 -7.14
CA GLN A 13 -9.89 3.64 -8.23
C GLN A 13 -9.40 2.48 -9.10
N PRO A 14 -9.89 2.36 -10.35
CA PRO A 14 -9.35 1.38 -11.26
C PRO A 14 -7.90 1.73 -11.60
N VAL A 15 -7.04 0.72 -11.59
CA VAL A 15 -5.64 0.78 -12.02
C VAL A 15 -5.49 -0.18 -13.20
N PRO A 16 -5.81 0.27 -14.43
CA PRO A 16 -5.75 -0.60 -15.60
C PRO A 16 -4.30 -0.89 -15.99
N THR A 17 -4.05 -2.08 -16.53
CA THR A 17 -2.70 -2.54 -16.93
C THR A 17 -2.02 -1.65 -17.96
N ILE A 18 -2.77 -0.80 -18.66
CA ILE A 18 -2.22 0.19 -19.60
C ILE A 18 -1.22 1.15 -18.93
N PHE A 19 -1.41 1.47 -17.65
CA PHE A 19 -0.47 2.32 -16.89
C PHE A 19 0.90 1.64 -16.75
N ALA A 20 0.92 0.37 -16.35
CA ALA A 20 2.13 -0.43 -16.26
C ALA A 20 2.79 -0.63 -17.63
N LYS A 21 2.01 -1.02 -18.64
CA LYS A 21 2.49 -1.24 -20.02
C LYS A 21 3.18 0.00 -20.62
N HIS A 22 2.62 1.20 -20.41
CA HIS A 22 3.28 2.43 -20.84
C HIS A 22 4.48 2.82 -19.96
N GLY A 23 4.39 2.60 -18.64
CA GLY A 23 5.51 2.80 -17.73
C GLY A 23 6.72 1.98 -18.14
N PHE A 24 6.51 0.70 -18.45
CA PHE A 24 7.57 -0.21 -18.90
C PHE A 24 8.28 0.31 -20.16
N LYS A 25 7.53 0.75 -21.17
CA LYS A 25 8.07 1.33 -22.41
C LYS A 25 8.85 2.63 -22.20
N LYS A 26 8.67 3.31 -21.07
CA LYS A 26 9.30 4.59 -20.74
C LYS A 26 10.38 4.48 -19.64
N GLY A 27 10.86 3.27 -19.36
CA GLY A 27 11.95 3.04 -18.39
C GLY A 27 11.51 2.46 -17.05
N ARG A 28 10.25 2.02 -16.92
CA ARG A 28 9.65 1.42 -15.71
C ARG A 28 9.59 2.39 -14.52
N ASN A 29 8.94 1.95 -13.45
CA ASN A 29 8.96 2.64 -12.16
C ASN A 29 8.91 1.60 -11.02
N VAL A 30 9.09 2.07 -9.79
CA VAL A 30 9.21 1.21 -8.60
C VAL A 30 7.86 0.75 -8.01
N MET A 31 6.73 1.06 -8.64
CA MET A 31 5.41 0.73 -8.06
C MET A 31 5.07 -0.76 -8.16
N GLY A 32 5.77 -1.58 -8.95
CA GLY A 32 5.53 -3.03 -9.01
C GLY A 32 4.24 -3.45 -9.74
N LEU A 33 3.60 -2.53 -10.47
CA LEU A 33 2.37 -2.82 -11.21
C LEU A 33 2.57 -3.67 -12.46
N ASP A 34 3.82 -3.85 -12.91
CA ASP A 34 4.17 -4.61 -14.12
C ASP A 34 3.87 -6.12 -14.00
N GLY A 35 3.66 -6.63 -12.78
CA GLY A 35 3.40 -8.06 -12.51
C GLY A 35 1.93 -8.48 -12.55
N TYR A 36 1.02 -7.59 -12.94
CA TYR A 36 -0.42 -7.85 -12.97
C TYR A 36 -0.99 -7.78 -14.39
N ASP A 37 -1.73 -8.82 -14.78
CA ASP A 37 -2.34 -8.93 -16.11
C ASP A 37 -3.79 -8.40 -16.17
N ASP A 38 -4.43 -8.24 -15.01
CA ASP A 38 -5.78 -7.72 -14.86
C ASP A 38 -5.83 -6.28 -14.33
N THR A 39 -6.97 -5.61 -14.55
CA THR A 39 -7.21 -4.29 -13.94
C THR A 39 -7.44 -4.45 -12.45
N LEU A 40 -6.59 -3.82 -11.65
CA LEU A 40 -6.77 -3.79 -10.20
C LEU A 40 -7.78 -2.71 -9.81
N ILE A 41 -8.47 -2.90 -8.68
CA ILE A 41 -9.26 -1.86 -8.04
C ILE A 41 -8.58 -1.50 -6.73
N MET A 42 -8.02 -0.29 -6.66
CA MET A 42 -7.54 0.25 -5.40
C MET A 42 -8.74 0.71 -4.58
N TYR A 43 -8.96 0.01 -3.47
CA TYR A 43 -10.04 0.27 -2.52
C TYR A 43 -9.52 1.05 -1.32
N GLN A 44 -10.24 2.11 -0.95
CA GLN A 44 -9.90 2.90 0.23
C GLN A 44 -11.14 3.39 0.94
N THR A 45 -11.10 3.36 2.28
CA THR A 45 -12.11 3.94 3.15
C THR A 45 -11.53 5.10 3.93
N TYR A 46 -12.33 6.16 4.09
CA TYR A 46 -11.99 7.35 4.86
C TYR A 46 -13.07 7.60 5.87
N PHE A 47 -12.67 7.73 7.13
CA PHE A 47 -13.56 8.07 8.22
C PHE A 47 -13.30 9.52 8.61
N GLN A 48 -14.36 10.29 8.77
CA GLN A 48 -14.29 11.67 9.24
C GLN A 48 -15.22 11.83 10.43
N TRP A 49 -14.68 12.36 11.51
CA TRP A 49 -15.42 12.63 12.74
C TRP A 49 -14.84 13.87 13.42
N LYS A 50 -15.58 14.40 14.40
CA LYS A 50 -15.19 15.62 15.11
C LYS A 50 -14.84 15.38 16.57
N ASP A 51 -15.53 14.44 17.21
CA ASP A 51 -15.40 14.21 18.64
C ASP A 51 -14.28 13.20 18.90
N THR A 52 -13.19 13.68 19.50
CA THR A 52 -11.99 12.88 19.81
C THR A 52 -12.26 11.76 20.81
N ALA A 53 -13.37 11.82 21.56
CA ALA A 53 -13.79 10.70 22.41
C ALA A 53 -14.02 9.40 21.62
N ASN A 54 -14.21 9.48 20.30
CA ASN A 54 -14.43 8.35 19.42
C ASN A 54 -13.18 7.88 18.65
N ASP A 55 -12.01 8.53 18.83
CA ASP A 55 -10.81 8.25 18.03
C ASP A 55 -10.48 6.75 18.00
N GLN A 56 -10.33 6.13 19.17
CA GLN A 56 -9.99 4.71 19.28
C GLN A 56 -11.05 3.82 18.61
N ALA A 57 -12.33 4.06 18.90
CA ALA A 57 -13.41 3.25 18.35
C ALA A 57 -13.48 3.34 16.82
N ILE A 58 -13.24 4.53 16.26
CA ILE A 58 -13.27 4.75 14.81
C ILE A 58 -12.02 4.19 14.13
N GLU A 59 -10.84 4.32 14.74
CA GLU A 59 -9.62 3.66 14.26
C GLU A 59 -9.79 2.14 14.22
N GLU A 60 -10.27 1.53 15.30
CA GLU A 60 -10.53 0.08 15.36
C GLU A 60 -11.57 -0.36 14.32
N GLN A 61 -12.66 0.39 14.17
CA GLN A 61 -13.71 0.10 13.19
C GLN A 61 -13.21 0.22 11.74
N SER A 62 -12.37 1.22 11.45
CA SER A 62 -11.81 1.43 10.12
C SER A 62 -10.82 0.32 9.74
N LYS A 63 -9.98 -0.12 10.70
CA LYS A 63 -9.11 -1.27 10.56
C LYS A 63 -9.91 -2.55 10.34
N TRP A 64 -10.92 -2.81 11.16
CA TRP A 64 -11.78 -3.99 10.99
C TRP A 64 -12.41 -4.03 9.59
N LEU A 65 -12.98 -2.92 9.11
CA LEU A 65 -13.63 -2.87 7.80
C LEU A 65 -12.65 -3.19 6.66
N ARG A 66 -11.42 -2.65 6.74
CA ARG A 66 -10.35 -2.92 5.78
C ARG A 66 -9.94 -4.39 5.79
N ASP A 67 -9.70 -4.95 6.98
CA ASP A 67 -9.20 -6.32 7.14
C ASP A 67 -10.28 -7.35 6.77
N ASP A 68 -11.56 -7.06 7.06
CA ASP A 68 -12.72 -7.85 6.63
C ASP A 68 -12.88 -7.84 5.10
N SER A 69 -12.79 -6.66 4.48
CA SER A 69 -12.84 -6.51 3.02
C SER A 69 -11.72 -7.29 2.33
N LYS A 70 -10.48 -7.23 2.85
CA LYS A 70 -9.34 -8.01 2.33
C LYS A 70 -9.57 -9.50 2.51
N SER A 71 -10.07 -9.92 3.68
CA SER A 71 -10.39 -11.33 3.95
C SER A 71 -11.43 -11.86 2.97
N PHE A 72 -12.50 -11.10 2.71
CA PHE A 72 -13.51 -11.45 1.71
C PHE A 72 -12.90 -11.56 0.31
N ALA A 73 -12.10 -10.58 -0.12
CA ALA A 73 -11.41 -10.61 -1.41
C ALA A 73 -10.57 -11.88 -1.59
N ALA A 74 -9.89 -12.33 -0.53
CA ALA A 74 -9.11 -13.56 -0.54
C ALA A 74 -10.01 -14.80 -0.76
N THR A 75 -11.20 -14.85 -0.16
CA THR A 75 -12.14 -15.97 -0.33
C THR A 75 -12.65 -16.13 -1.76
N VAL A 76 -12.70 -15.04 -2.53
CA VAL A 76 -13.15 -15.04 -3.93
C VAL A 76 -11.98 -15.01 -4.92
N GLY A 77 -10.73 -15.11 -4.45
CA GLY A 77 -9.54 -15.11 -5.30
C GLY A 77 -9.23 -13.75 -5.95
N ALA A 78 -9.74 -12.65 -5.39
CA ALA A 78 -9.54 -11.29 -5.91
C ALA A 78 -8.54 -10.47 -5.07
N ASP A 79 -7.96 -11.04 -4.01
CA ASP A 79 -6.96 -10.35 -3.19
C ASP A 79 -5.65 -10.15 -3.95
N VAL A 80 -5.03 -9.00 -3.72
CA VAL A 80 -3.73 -8.62 -4.27
C VAL A 80 -2.88 -7.99 -3.18
N ASP A 81 -1.61 -8.40 -3.11
CA ASP A 81 -0.66 -7.90 -2.11
C ASP A 81 -0.16 -6.48 -2.38
N TRP A 82 -0.46 -5.94 -3.56
CA TRP A 82 -0.08 -4.58 -3.91
C TRP A 82 -0.88 -3.55 -3.10
N LEU A 83 -0.15 -2.66 -2.43
CA LEU A 83 -0.72 -1.58 -1.63
C LEU A 83 -0.15 -0.24 -2.08
N TYR A 84 -1.00 0.74 -2.32
CA TYR A 84 -0.55 2.09 -2.66
C TYR A 84 -0.08 2.83 -1.41
N PHE A 85 1.24 3.05 -1.33
CA PHE A 85 1.93 3.66 -0.19
C PHE A 85 1.23 4.88 0.41
N ASN A 86 0.74 5.80 -0.42
CA ASN A 86 0.13 7.05 0.05
C ASN A 86 -1.18 6.85 0.81
N TYR A 87 -1.84 5.70 0.65
CA TYR A 87 -3.16 5.39 1.22
C TYR A 87 -3.12 4.25 2.23
N THR A 88 -1.92 3.92 2.71
CA THR A 88 -1.75 2.85 3.70
C THR A 88 -1.64 3.38 5.11
N ASP A 89 -2.21 2.62 6.04
CA ASP A 89 -2.14 2.88 7.47
C ASP A 89 -0.83 2.32 8.06
N LYS A 90 -0.47 2.78 9.26
CA LYS A 90 0.79 2.50 9.97
C LYS A 90 1.06 1.02 10.23
N ASP A 91 0.02 0.19 10.23
CA ASP A 91 0.10 -1.25 10.49
C ASP A 91 0.17 -2.10 9.21
N GLN A 92 0.01 -1.49 8.04
CA GLN A 92 0.18 -2.16 6.76
C GLN A 92 1.64 -2.14 6.32
N LYS A 93 2.01 -2.99 5.36
CA LYS A 93 3.40 -3.10 4.90
C LYS A 93 3.56 -2.75 3.42
N ALA A 94 3.12 -1.54 3.06
CA ALA A 94 3.00 -1.14 1.67
C ALA A 94 4.28 -1.28 0.82
N PRO A 95 5.48 -0.90 1.31
CA PRO A 95 6.69 -1.01 0.50
C PRO A 95 7.02 -2.46 0.08
N GLU A 96 6.56 -3.46 0.84
CA GLU A 96 6.87 -4.86 0.59
C GLU A 96 6.09 -5.41 -0.60
N GLY A 97 4.88 -4.88 -0.83
CA GLY A 97 4.03 -5.23 -1.97
C GLY A 97 4.55 -4.70 -3.32
N TYR A 98 5.61 -3.91 -3.35
CA TYR A 98 6.22 -3.44 -4.61
C TYR A 98 7.15 -4.48 -5.25
N GLY A 99 7.45 -5.57 -4.55
CA GLY A 99 8.33 -6.64 -5.02
C GLY A 99 9.80 -6.39 -4.71
N ALA A 100 10.56 -7.48 -4.59
CA ALA A 100 11.93 -7.47 -4.09
C ALA A 100 12.89 -6.58 -4.92
N GLU A 101 12.76 -6.60 -6.26
CA GLU A 101 13.59 -5.79 -7.15
C GLU A 101 13.37 -4.27 -6.96
N ASN A 102 12.11 -3.87 -6.78
CA ASN A 102 11.76 -2.47 -6.55
C ASN A 102 12.21 -2.01 -5.16
N VAL A 103 12.01 -2.84 -4.14
CA VAL A 103 12.54 -2.59 -2.79
C VAL A 103 14.06 -2.42 -2.81
N ALA A 104 14.78 -3.29 -3.54
CA ALA A 104 16.23 -3.17 -3.70
C ALA A 104 16.63 -1.87 -4.41
N THR A 105 15.90 -1.47 -5.45
CA THR A 105 16.11 -0.22 -6.17
C THR A 105 15.92 1.01 -5.27
N ILE A 106 14.85 1.05 -4.48
CA ILE A 106 14.58 2.13 -3.52
C ILE A 106 15.68 2.18 -2.45
N ARG A 107 16.12 1.02 -1.96
CA ARG A 107 17.20 0.93 -0.97
C ARG A 107 18.53 1.44 -1.53
N ALA A 108 18.87 1.08 -2.76
CA ALA A 108 20.07 1.58 -3.43
C ALA A 108 20.01 3.10 -3.64
N ALA A 109 18.84 3.64 -4.02
CA ALA A 109 18.66 5.09 -4.12
C ALA A 109 18.84 5.79 -2.77
N ALA A 110 18.28 5.23 -1.68
CA ALA A 110 18.47 5.77 -0.34
C ALA A 110 19.95 5.77 0.07
N GLN A 111 20.69 4.69 -0.19
CA GLN A 111 22.13 4.63 0.11
C GLN A 111 22.95 5.64 -0.70
N LYS A 112 22.59 5.85 -1.97
CA LYS A 112 23.30 6.77 -2.86
C LYS A 112 23.07 8.24 -2.50
N TYR A 113 21.83 8.61 -2.20
CA TYR A 113 21.43 10.01 -2.07
C TYR A 113 21.21 10.47 -0.62
N ASP A 114 21.01 9.54 0.32
CA ASP A 114 20.92 9.78 1.76
C ASP A 114 21.91 8.86 2.52
N PRO A 115 23.23 8.98 2.28
CA PRO A 115 24.23 8.09 2.87
C PRO A 115 24.31 8.19 4.40
N GLN A 116 23.87 9.32 4.97
CA GLN A 116 23.80 9.51 6.42
C GLN A 116 22.46 9.03 7.03
N GLY A 117 21.50 8.61 6.19
CA GLY A 117 20.20 8.11 6.62
C GLY A 117 19.35 9.17 7.32
N VAL A 118 19.48 10.45 6.96
CA VAL A 118 18.70 11.55 7.55
C VAL A 118 17.21 11.26 7.45
N PHE A 119 16.71 10.83 6.29
CA PHE A 119 15.29 10.52 6.10
C PHE A 119 14.87 9.20 6.74
N GLN A 120 15.84 8.30 6.98
CA GLN A 120 15.62 7.03 7.65
C GLN A 120 15.53 7.20 9.19
N ASN A 121 16.28 8.14 9.75
CA ASN A 121 16.50 8.26 11.19
C ASN A 121 15.90 9.51 11.83
N MET A 122 15.95 10.66 11.14
CA MET A 122 15.58 11.96 11.72
C MET A 122 14.15 12.40 11.40
N VAL A 123 13.53 11.82 10.36
CA VAL A 123 12.13 12.09 10.04
C VAL A 123 11.23 11.12 10.82
N PRO A 124 10.39 11.60 11.75
CA PRO A 124 9.48 10.74 12.50
C PRO A 124 8.36 10.19 11.60
N GLY A 125 7.82 9.02 11.98
CA GLY A 125 6.72 8.38 11.26
C GLY A 125 7.08 7.90 9.84
N GLY A 126 6.04 7.53 9.11
CA GLY A 126 6.12 6.99 7.76
C GLY A 126 6.88 5.65 7.66
N PHE A 127 6.85 5.07 6.48
CA PHE A 127 7.62 3.87 6.18
C PHE A 127 9.09 4.20 5.92
N LYS A 128 9.98 3.38 6.49
CA LYS A 128 11.43 3.49 6.28
C LYS A 128 11.91 2.31 5.48
N ILE A 129 12.59 2.54 4.35
CA ILE A 129 13.12 1.47 3.50
C ILE A 129 14.18 0.63 4.24
N SER A 130 14.82 1.21 5.26
CA SER A 130 15.72 0.50 6.18
C SER A 130 15.01 -0.52 7.08
N ARG A 131 13.69 -0.42 7.26
CA ARG A 131 12.86 -1.30 8.11
C ARG A 131 12.04 -2.31 7.31
N VAL A 132 12.06 -2.22 5.98
CA VAL A 132 11.35 -3.13 5.09
C VAL A 132 12.06 -4.48 5.07
N SER A 133 11.35 -5.55 5.46
CA SER A 133 11.85 -6.91 5.29
C SER A 133 11.98 -7.22 3.80
N MET A 134 13.04 -7.92 3.40
CA MET A 134 13.09 -8.43 2.02
C MET A 134 11.87 -9.34 1.80
N PRO A 135 11.02 -9.06 0.80
CA PRO A 135 9.96 -9.99 0.44
C PRO A 135 10.60 -11.33 0.09
N LEU A 136 9.99 -12.44 0.52
CA LEU A 136 10.32 -13.75 -0.04
C LEU A 136 10.19 -13.63 -1.56
N SER A 137 11.21 -14.09 -2.29
CA SER A 137 11.15 -14.15 -3.75
C SER A 137 9.85 -14.85 -4.14
N SER A 138 8.98 -14.15 -4.88
CA SER A 138 7.81 -14.74 -5.52
C SER A 138 8.24 -15.58 -6.73
N SER A 139 9.15 -16.53 -6.53
CA SER A 139 9.40 -17.65 -7.43
C SER A 139 8.50 -18.81 -7.01
N GLY A 140 7.20 -18.62 -7.17
CA GLY A 140 6.14 -19.53 -6.74
C GLY A 140 4.96 -19.58 -7.72
N HIS A 141 5.20 -19.39 -9.02
CA HIS A 141 4.32 -19.97 -10.03
C HIS A 141 4.94 -21.29 -10.46
N LEU A 142 4.52 -22.35 -9.77
CA LEU A 142 4.61 -23.71 -10.31
C LEU A 142 3.73 -23.73 -11.55
N GLU A 143 4.37 -23.97 -12.70
CA GLU A 143 3.68 -24.48 -13.88
C GLU A 143 2.94 -25.77 -13.47
N LEU A 144 1.63 -25.78 -13.74
CA LEU A 144 0.85 -26.99 -14.01
C LEU A 144 0.15 -26.79 -15.36
#